data_AF-A0AA46P497-F1
#
_entry.id   AF-A0AA46P497-F1
#
_cell.length_a   1.000
_cell.length_b   1.000
_cell.length_c   1.000
_cell.angle_alpha   90.00
_cell.angle_beta   90.00
_cell.angle_gamma   90.00
#
_symmetry.space_group_name_H-M   'P 1'
#
loop_
_entity.id
_entity.type
_entity.pdbx_description
1 polymer ?
#
loop_
_entity_poly.entity_id
_entity_poly.type
_entity_poly.pdbx_seq_one_letter_code
_entity_poly.pdbx_strand_id
1 'polypeptide(L)'
;MLDLAIIIILVFGFLIGLKRGFILQLIHLTGFIIAFIVARMYYGELAPKLTLWVPYPSFSSDSAIKTLFENGDLEDAYYRAIAFVVIFFAVKILLQIIGSMLDFVAHLPVLKQLNVWAGGILGFIEVYLIMFILLYIAALVPIEVLQGPINNSFMAELMVKNTPVLSNQLKEMWVEYMAA
;
A
#
# COMPACT_ATOMS: atom_id res chain seq x y z
N MET A 1 -10.57 -10.91 14.79
CA MET A 1 -11.21 -9.58 14.59
C MET A 1 -10.66 -8.87 13.36
N LEU A 2 -9.34 -8.87 13.15
CA LEU A 2 -8.70 -8.26 11.97
C LEU A 2 -9.17 -8.87 10.64
N ASP A 3 -9.35 -10.20 10.54
CA ASP A 3 -9.85 -10.85 9.32
C ASP A 3 -11.20 -10.29 8.87
N LEU A 4 -12.14 -10.13 9.82
CA LEU A 4 -13.46 -9.60 9.54
C LEU A 4 -13.38 -8.14 9.06
N ALA A 5 -12.50 -7.34 9.67
CA ALA A 5 -12.27 -5.97 9.22
C ALA A 5 -11.72 -5.92 7.79
N ILE A 6 -10.73 -6.76 7.46
CA ILE A 6 -10.15 -6.87 6.12
C ILE A 6 -11.23 -7.26 5.11
N ILE A 7 -12.02 -8.30 5.40
CA ILE A 7 -13.09 -8.78 4.51
C ILE A 7 -14.12 -7.66 4.27
N ILE A 8 -14.55 -6.96 5.33
CA ILE A 8 -15.50 -5.85 5.21
C ILE A 8 -14.93 -4.74 4.31
N ILE A 9 -13.67 -4.36 4.51
CA ILE A 9 -13.00 -3.34 3.69
C ILE A 9 -12.92 -3.77 2.22
N LEU A 10 -12.57 -5.04 1.95
CA LEU A 10 -12.53 -5.59 0.59
C LEU A 10 -13.92 -5.61 -0.08
N VAL A 11 -14.97 -5.97 0.66
CA VAL A 11 -16.35 -5.91 0.18
C VAL A 11 -16.74 -4.47 -0.13
N PHE A 12 -16.39 -3.50 0.72
CA PHE A 12 -16.62 -2.08 0.41
C PHE A 12 -15.87 -1.65 -0.85
N GLY A 13 -14.62 -2.08 -1.05
CA GLY A 13 -13.87 -1.83 -2.28
C GLY A 13 -14.60 -2.35 -3.52
N PHE A 14 -15.13 -3.58 -3.44
CA PHE A 14 -15.95 -4.15 -4.50
C PHE A 14 -17.22 -3.34 -4.76
N LEU A 15 -17.99 -3.00 -3.72
CA LEU A 15 -19.23 -2.23 -3.86
C LEU A 15 -18.99 -0.81 -4.41
N ILE A 16 -17.90 -0.16 -3.99
CA ILE A 16 -17.47 1.14 -4.52
C ILE A 16 -17.13 1.00 -6.01
N GLY A 17 -16.39 -0.04 -6.39
CA GLY A 17 -16.06 -0.34 -7.78
C GLY A 17 -17.31 -0.58 -8.65
N LEU A 18 -18.33 -1.27 -8.13
CA LEU A 18 -19.61 -1.44 -8.83
C LEU A 18 -20.31 -0.09 -9.05
N LYS A 19 -20.31 0.79 -8.04
CA LYS A 19 -20.96 2.11 -8.15
C LYS A 19 -20.24 3.04 -9.14
N ARG A 20 -18.91 3.00 -9.15
CA ARG A 20 -18.08 3.82 -10.06
C ARG A 20 -18.07 3.28 -11.50
N GLY A 21 -18.25 1.97 -11.67
CA GLY A 21 -18.15 1.31 -12.96
C GLY A 21 -16.71 1.15 -13.44
N PHE A 22 -16.54 0.45 -14.55
CA PHE A 22 -15.23 0.01 -15.04
C PHE A 22 -14.24 1.16 -15.32
N ILE A 23 -14.68 2.22 -16.01
CA ILE A 23 -13.77 3.27 -16.48
C ILE A 23 -13.21 4.10 -15.34
N LEU A 24 -14.06 4.60 -14.45
CA LEU A 24 -13.59 5.36 -13.30
C LEU A 24 -12.66 4.50 -12.44
N GLN A 25 -13.01 3.22 -12.28
CA GLN A 25 -12.16 2.32 -11.52
C GLN A 25 -10.80 2.08 -12.19
N LEU A 26 -10.73 2.04 -13.52
CA LEU A 26 -9.44 2.04 -14.25
C LEU A 26 -8.64 3.32 -14.00
N ILE A 27 -9.28 4.48 -13.95
CA ILE A 27 -8.61 5.75 -13.65
C ILE A 27 -8.02 5.71 -12.24
N HIS A 28 -8.78 5.24 -11.25
CA HIS A 28 -8.30 5.08 -9.88
C HIS A 28 -7.14 4.09 -9.77
N LEU A 29 -7.22 2.95 -10.45
CA LEU A 29 -6.15 1.94 -10.49
C LEU A 29 -4.91 2.47 -11.21
N THR A 30 -5.07 3.20 -12.31
CA THR A 30 -3.96 3.86 -13.00
C THR A 30 -3.31 4.89 -12.09
N GLY A 31 -4.11 5.66 -11.34
CA GLY A 31 -3.61 6.60 -10.34
C GLY A 31 -2.85 5.91 -9.20
N PHE A 32 -3.26 4.69 -8.81
CA PHE A 32 -2.49 3.86 -7.88
C PHE A 32 -1.10 3.50 -8.46
N ILE A 33 -1.05 3.05 -9.71
CA ILE A 33 0.22 2.70 -10.38
C ILE A 33 1.12 3.94 -10.48
N ILE A 34 0.59 5.08 -10.88
CA ILE A 34 1.36 6.35 -10.96
C ILE A 34 1.88 6.73 -9.57
N ALA A 35 1.04 6.67 -8.53
CA ALA A 35 1.47 6.97 -7.17
C ALA A 35 2.60 6.05 -6.69
N PHE A 36 2.52 4.75 -7.03
CA PHE A 36 3.58 3.79 -6.74
C PHE A 36 4.89 4.12 -7.47
N ILE A 37 4.83 4.44 -8.76
CA ILE A 37 6.00 4.82 -9.56
C ILE A 37 6.65 6.10 -9.00
N VAL A 38 5.86 7.14 -8.74
CA VAL A 38 6.36 8.41 -8.19
C VAL A 38 6.99 8.18 -6.81
N ALA A 39 6.34 7.41 -5.94
CA ALA A 39 6.92 7.05 -4.65
C ALA A 39 8.25 6.30 -4.80
N ARG A 40 8.35 5.36 -5.74
CA ARG A 40 9.58 4.64 -6.07
C ARG A 40 10.68 5.55 -6.62
N MET A 41 10.35 6.61 -7.33
CA MET A 41 11.36 7.54 -7.86
C MET A 41 11.94 8.46 -6.78
N TYR A 42 11.11 8.92 -5.83
CA TYR A 42 11.49 10.01 -4.92
C TYR A 42 11.71 9.61 -3.46
N TYR A 43 11.46 8.35 -3.06
CA TYR A 43 11.64 7.93 -1.67
C TYR A 43 13.08 8.12 -1.15
N GLY A 44 14.08 7.89 -2.01
CA GLY A 44 15.50 8.07 -1.66
C GLY A 44 15.86 9.52 -1.37
N GLU A 45 15.23 10.49 -2.05
CA GLU A 45 15.48 11.92 -1.84
C GLU A 45 14.78 12.46 -0.58
N LEU A 46 13.63 11.86 -0.21
CA LEU A 46 12.86 12.29 0.96
C LEU A 46 13.38 11.64 2.26
N ALA A 47 13.90 10.41 2.20
CA ALA A 47 14.30 9.66 3.40
C ALA A 47 15.25 10.42 4.35
N PRO A 48 16.35 11.06 3.90
CA PRO A 48 17.24 11.77 4.81
C PRO A 48 16.58 12.97 5.50
N LYS A 49 15.57 13.58 4.87
CA LYS A 49 14.85 14.75 5.42
C LYS A 49 13.89 14.35 6.53
N LEU A 50 13.46 13.09 6.56
CA LEU A 50 12.54 12.57 7.58
C LEU A 50 13.21 12.31 8.93
N THR A 51 14.53 12.19 8.97
CA THR A 51 15.31 12.03 10.22
C THR A 51 15.00 13.11 11.26
N LEU A 52 14.69 14.33 10.79
CA LEU A 52 14.38 15.47 11.65
C LEU A 52 12.91 15.51 12.10
N TRP A 53 12.01 14.76 11.46
CA TRP A 53 10.56 14.83 11.71
C TRP A 53 9.99 13.57 12.34
N VAL A 54 10.58 12.42 12.02
CA VAL A 54 10.12 11.11 12.50
C VAL A 54 11.24 10.45 13.31
N PRO A 55 11.06 10.29 14.64
CA PRO A 55 12.08 9.68 15.47
C PRO A 55 12.20 8.19 15.14
N TYR A 56 13.44 7.70 15.00
CA TYR A 56 13.71 6.29 14.87
C TYR A 56 13.33 5.54 16.17
N PRO A 57 12.46 4.52 16.10
CA PRO A 57 12.07 3.77 17.29
C PRO A 57 13.23 2.92 17.82
N SER A 58 13.38 2.86 19.13
CA SER A 58 14.36 1.95 19.76
C SER A 58 13.86 0.51 19.64
N PHE A 59 14.39 -0.25 18.69
CA PHE A 59 14.08 -1.67 18.58
C PHE A 59 14.73 -2.44 19.73
N SER A 60 13.92 -3.20 20.47
CA SER A 60 14.44 -4.13 21.47
C SER A 60 15.36 -5.16 20.78
N SER A 61 16.41 -5.56 21.50
CA SER A 61 17.49 -6.42 21.00
C SER A 61 17.04 -7.81 20.55
N ASP A 62 15.81 -8.21 20.85
CA ASP A 62 15.21 -9.52 20.54
C ASP A 62 14.23 -9.47 19.35
N SER A 63 14.14 -8.33 18.66
CA SER A 63 13.24 -8.19 17.51
C SER A 63 13.75 -9.01 16.32
N ALA A 64 12.90 -9.86 15.75
CA ALA A 64 13.15 -10.62 14.52
C ALA A 64 13.59 -9.73 13.32
N ILE A 65 13.30 -8.43 13.42
CA ILE A 65 13.68 -7.41 12.45
C ILE A 65 15.18 -7.10 12.54
N LYS A 66 15.81 -7.17 13.72
CA LYS A 66 17.25 -6.95 13.84
C LYS A 66 18.07 -8.09 13.23
N THR A 67 17.57 -9.32 13.34
CA THR A 67 18.18 -10.54 12.77
C THR A 67 17.97 -10.64 11.25
N LEU A 68 16.85 -10.13 10.71
CA LEU A 68 16.62 -10.11 9.24
C LEU A 68 17.47 -9.07 8.49
N PHE A 69 18.03 -8.09 9.19
CA PHE A 69 18.75 -6.95 8.62
C PHE A 69 20.20 -6.84 9.13
N GLU A 70 20.80 -7.96 9.54
CA GLU A 70 22.14 -8.06 10.17
C GLU A 70 23.29 -7.34 9.44
N ASN A 71 23.12 -6.94 8.17
CA ASN A 71 24.14 -6.27 7.35
C ASN A 71 23.71 -4.92 6.73
N GLY A 72 22.53 -4.40 7.08
CA GLY A 72 22.01 -3.14 6.52
C GLY A 72 21.73 -2.10 7.60
N ASP A 73 21.87 -0.81 7.26
CA ASP A 73 21.40 0.30 8.11
C ASP A 73 19.88 0.21 8.25
N LEU A 74 19.42 -0.47 9.30
CA LEU A 74 18.02 -0.58 9.70
C LEU A 74 17.32 0.79 9.78
N GLU A 75 18.09 1.80 10.17
CA GLU A 75 17.67 3.19 10.22
C GLU A 75 17.36 3.72 8.81
N ASP A 76 18.27 3.52 7.84
CA ASP A 76 18.05 3.92 6.45
C ASP A 76 16.85 3.20 5.82
N ALA A 77 16.72 1.89 6.06
CA ALA A 77 15.59 1.10 5.57
C ALA A 77 14.25 1.62 6.12
N TYR A 78 14.22 1.95 7.42
CA TYR A 78 13.07 2.54 8.08
C TYR A 78 12.68 3.89 7.44
N TYR A 79 13.64 4.80 7.26
CA TYR A 79 13.37 6.12 6.67
C TYR A 79 12.96 6.03 5.19
N ARG A 80 13.53 5.10 4.41
CA ARG A 80 13.13 4.83 3.02
C ARG A 80 11.71 4.30 2.93
N ALA A 81 11.32 3.38 3.82
CA ALA A 81 9.97 2.85 3.88
C ALA A 81 8.97 3.98 4.20
N ILE A 82 9.24 4.80 5.21
CA ILE A 82 8.34 5.91 5.57
C ILE A 82 8.26 6.95 4.45
N ALA A 83 9.39 7.31 3.83
CA ALA A 83 9.42 8.22 2.69
C ALA A 83 8.55 7.72 1.54
N PHE A 84 8.69 6.45 1.19
CA PHE A 84 7.87 5.82 0.16
C PHE A 84 6.39 5.93 0.51
N VAL A 85 6.01 5.59 1.74
CA VAL A 85 4.61 5.61 2.21
C VAL A 85 4.02 7.01 2.16
N VAL A 86 4.75 8.00 2.65
CA VAL A 86 4.31 9.41 2.64
C VAL A 86 4.08 9.89 1.21
N ILE A 87 5.03 9.64 0.30
CA ILE A 87 4.90 10.06 -1.11
C ILE A 87 3.75 9.30 -1.78
N PHE A 88 3.68 7.98 -1.58
CA PHE A 88 2.65 7.14 -2.16
C PHE A 88 1.26 7.65 -1.78
N PHE A 89 0.99 7.85 -0.48
CA PHE A 89 -0.31 8.34 -0.03
C PHE A 89 -0.56 9.78 -0.46
N ALA A 90 0.43 10.67 -0.44
CA ALA A 90 0.27 12.04 -0.89
C ALA A 90 -0.13 12.09 -2.38
N VAL A 91 0.63 11.41 -3.25
CA VAL A 91 0.34 11.36 -4.69
C VAL A 91 -0.97 10.62 -4.95
N LYS A 92 -1.25 9.53 -4.24
CA LYS A 92 -2.49 8.78 -4.39
C LYS A 92 -3.70 9.62 -4.01
N ILE A 93 -3.64 10.39 -2.93
CA ILE A 93 -4.72 11.31 -2.53
C ILE A 93 -4.91 12.40 -3.58
N LEU A 94 -3.83 13.00 -4.09
CA LEU A 94 -3.92 14.01 -5.16
C LEU A 94 -4.58 13.43 -6.43
N LEU A 95 -4.15 12.26 -6.89
CA LEU A 95 -4.73 11.59 -8.05
C LEU A 95 -6.16 11.10 -7.78
N GLN A 96 -6.50 10.77 -6.54
CA GLN A 96 -7.87 10.42 -6.15
C GLN A 96 -8.80 11.63 -6.31
N ILE A 97 -8.35 12.82 -5.89
CA ILE A 97 -9.10 14.07 -6.05
C ILE A 97 -9.32 14.33 -7.55
N ILE A 98 -8.25 14.27 -8.36
CA ILE A 98 -8.34 14.46 -9.82
C ILE A 98 -9.27 13.42 -10.46
N GLY A 99 -9.14 12.15 -10.07
CA GLY A 99 -9.99 11.07 -10.58
C GLY A 99 -11.46 11.28 -10.25
N SER A 100 -11.78 11.75 -9.04
CA SER A 100 -13.16 12.06 -8.65
C SER A 100 -13.78 13.20 -9.45
N MET A 101 -12.97 14.15 -9.94
CA MET A 101 -13.45 15.18 -10.85
C MET A 101 -13.88 14.61 -12.21
N LEU A 102 -13.39 13.42 -12.57
CA LEU A 102 -13.78 12.72 -13.80
C LEU A 102 -15.01 11.83 -13.62
N ASP A 103 -15.65 11.82 -12.44
CA ASP A 103 -16.82 10.97 -12.18
C ASP A 103 -18.00 11.24 -13.15
N PHE A 104 -18.07 12.44 -13.72
CA PHE A 104 -19.04 12.78 -14.78
C PHE A 104 -18.88 11.91 -16.03
N VAL A 105 -17.67 11.43 -16.32
CA VAL A 105 -17.36 10.59 -17.49
C VAL A 105 -18.16 9.30 -17.43
N ALA A 106 -18.33 8.68 -16.26
CA ALA A 106 -19.15 7.47 -16.10
C ALA A 106 -20.64 7.67 -16.39
N HIS A 107 -21.13 8.91 -16.42
CA HIS A 107 -22.53 9.19 -16.72
C HIS A 107 -22.81 9.19 -18.23
N LEU A 108 -21.77 9.16 -19.08
CA LEU A 108 -21.92 9.11 -20.52
C LEU A 108 -22.53 7.76 -20.98
N PRO A 109 -23.57 7.77 -21.84
CA PRO A 109 -24.36 6.58 -22.17
C PRO A 109 -23.56 5.45 -22.82
N VAL A 110 -22.45 5.76 -23.51
CA VAL A 110 -21.54 4.77 -24.11
C VAL A 110 -20.77 3.99 -23.04
N LEU A 111 -20.47 4.61 -21.90
CA LEU A 111 -19.63 4.00 -20.85
C LEU A 111 -20.45 3.14 -19.89
N LYS A 112 -21.77 3.33 -19.86
CA LYS A 112 -22.71 2.47 -19.11
C LYS A 112 -22.84 1.05 -19.70
N GLN A 113 -22.39 0.82 -20.93
CA GLN A 113 -22.36 -0.52 -21.54
C GLN A 113 -21.21 -1.39 -21.03
N LEU A 114 -20.18 -0.78 -20.41
CA LEU A 114 -19.07 -1.52 -19.84
C LEU A 114 -19.50 -2.25 -18.57
N ASN A 115 -18.94 -3.44 -18.37
CA ASN A 115 -19.39 -4.36 -17.33
C ASN A 115 -19.20 -3.76 -15.93
N VAL A 116 -20.32 -3.47 -15.26
CA VAL A 116 -20.36 -2.99 -13.86
C VAL A 116 -19.58 -3.96 -12.94
N TRP A 117 -19.67 -5.26 -13.18
CA TRP A 117 -18.91 -6.28 -12.44
C TRP A 117 -17.39 -6.13 -12.61
N ALA A 118 -16.92 -5.72 -13.80
CA ALA A 118 -15.50 -5.44 -13.99
C ALA A 118 -15.07 -4.24 -13.15
N GLY A 119 -15.91 -3.21 -13.02
CA GLY A 119 -15.71 -2.13 -12.05
C GLY A 119 -15.60 -2.64 -10.62
N GLY A 120 -16.49 -3.55 -10.20
CA GLY A 120 -16.42 -4.18 -8.88
C GLY A 120 -15.10 -4.93 -8.64
N ILE A 121 -14.68 -5.77 -9.59
CA ILE A 121 -13.42 -6.52 -9.51
C ILE A 121 -12.22 -5.58 -9.41
N LEU A 122 -12.16 -4.53 -10.24
CA LEU A 122 -11.09 -3.54 -10.16
C LEU A 122 -11.13 -2.75 -8.83
N GLY A 123 -12.31 -2.55 -8.25
CA GLY A 123 -12.51 -1.97 -6.91
C GLY A 123 -11.95 -2.84 -5.80
N PHE A 124 -12.22 -4.13 -5.88
CA PHE A 124 -11.62 -5.12 -5.00
C PHE A 124 -10.10 -5.12 -5.13
N ILE A 125 -9.56 -5.15 -6.35
CA ILE A 125 -8.11 -5.15 -6.60
C ILE A 125 -7.45 -3.88 -6.05
N GLU A 126 -8.02 -2.71 -6.31
CA GLU A 126 -7.46 -1.45 -5.78
C GLU A 126 -7.37 -1.48 -4.24
N VAL A 127 -8.47 -1.84 -3.57
CA VAL A 127 -8.50 -1.87 -2.11
C VAL A 127 -7.61 -2.98 -1.55
N TYR A 128 -7.55 -4.13 -2.21
CA TYR A 128 -6.61 -5.20 -1.88
C TYR A 128 -5.17 -4.72 -1.90
N LEU A 129 -4.74 -4.01 -2.95
CA LEU A 129 -3.38 -3.50 -3.07
C LEU A 129 -3.05 -2.44 -2.01
N ILE A 130 -3.99 -1.54 -1.70
CA ILE A 130 -3.81 -0.56 -0.62
C ILE A 130 -3.68 -1.26 0.74
N MET A 131 -4.57 -2.23 1.02
CA MET A 131 -4.53 -3.00 2.26
C MET A 131 -3.24 -3.82 2.38
N PHE A 132 -2.76 -4.41 1.27
CA PHE A 132 -1.48 -5.09 1.24
C PHE A 132 -0.34 -4.16 1.67
N ILE A 133 -0.27 -2.95 1.09
CA ILE A 133 0.79 -1.98 1.43
C ILE A 133 0.70 -1.64 2.93
N LEU A 134 -0.49 -1.32 3.45
CA LEU A 134 -0.69 -1.00 4.86
C LEU A 134 -0.29 -2.15 5.79
N LEU A 135 -0.70 -3.38 5.49
CA LEU A 135 -0.37 -4.56 6.29
C LEU A 135 1.12 -4.89 6.22
N TYR A 136 1.75 -4.77 5.05
CA TYR A 136 3.17 -5.01 4.87
C TYR A 136 4.02 -4.02 5.70
N ILE A 137 3.66 -2.74 5.67
CA ILE A 137 4.30 -1.72 6.53
C ILE A 137 4.06 -2.04 8.00
N ALA A 138 2.81 -2.33 8.38
CA ALA A 138 2.48 -2.63 9.78
C ALA A 138 3.19 -3.87 10.31
N ALA A 139 3.45 -4.87 9.45
CA ALA A 139 4.22 -6.06 9.80
C ALA A 139 5.73 -5.77 9.96
N LEU A 140 6.26 -4.77 9.25
CA LEU A 140 7.64 -4.32 9.36
C LEU A 140 7.90 -3.39 10.54
N VAL A 141 6.86 -2.84 11.16
CA VAL A 141 7.02 -2.01 12.36
C VAL A 141 6.83 -2.89 13.60
N PRO A 142 7.84 -3.02 14.49
CA PRO A 142 7.76 -3.83 15.69
C PRO A 142 7.00 -3.11 16.82
N ILE A 143 5.74 -2.78 16.55
CA ILE A 143 4.79 -2.29 17.55
C ILE A 143 3.93 -3.49 17.98
N GLU A 144 4.01 -3.84 19.26
CA GLU A 144 3.26 -4.98 19.84
C GLU A 144 1.74 -4.90 19.55
N VAL A 145 1.20 -3.68 19.56
CA VAL A 145 -0.22 -3.40 19.26
C VAL A 145 -0.60 -3.81 17.83
N LEU A 146 0.33 -3.78 16.87
CA LEU A 146 0.09 -4.15 15.47
C LEU A 146 0.47 -5.62 15.21
N GLN A 147 1.56 -6.11 15.82
CA GLN A 147 2.05 -7.48 15.58
C GLN A 147 1.08 -8.56 16.08
N GLY A 148 0.48 -8.38 17.26
CA GLY A 148 -0.47 -9.36 17.83
C GLY A 148 -1.67 -9.64 16.91
N PRO A 149 -2.41 -8.60 16.46
CA PRO A 149 -3.52 -8.77 15.52
C PRO A 149 -3.12 -9.32 14.15
N ILE A 150 -1.96 -8.91 13.61
CA ILE A 150 -1.48 -9.34 12.29
C ILE A 150 -1.07 -10.82 12.30
N ASN A 151 -0.28 -11.25 13.29
CA ASN A 151 0.20 -12.63 13.38
C ASN A 151 -0.92 -13.65 13.61
N ASN A 152 -2.05 -13.22 14.20
CA ASN A 152 -3.21 -14.05 14.42
C ASN A 152 -4.26 -13.96 13.29
N SER A 153 -3.99 -13.21 12.22
CA SER A 153 -4.95 -12.98 11.13
C SER A 153 -4.57 -13.78 9.88
N PHE A 154 -5.41 -14.77 9.56
CA PHE A 154 -5.28 -15.56 8.34
C PHE A 154 -5.31 -14.67 7.10
N MET A 155 -6.18 -13.67 7.04
CA MET A 155 -6.28 -12.77 5.90
C MET A 155 -5.05 -11.87 5.75
N ALA A 156 -4.50 -11.35 6.85
CA ALA A 156 -3.28 -10.55 6.78
C ALA A 156 -2.10 -11.39 6.29
N GLU A 157 -1.94 -12.60 6.83
CA GLU A 157 -0.93 -13.55 6.38
C GLU A 157 -1.11 -13.92 4.90
N LEU A 158 -2.34 -14.24 4.48
CA LEU A 158 -2.69 -14.60 3.10
C LEU A 158 -2.33 -13.47 2.13
N MET A 159 -2.64 -12.22 2.46
CA MET A 159 -2.35 -11.06 1.62
C MET A 159 -0.84 -10.83 1.46
N VAL A 160 -0.10 -10.86 2.58
CA VAL A 160 1.35 -10.62 2.57
C VAL A 160 2.11 -11.73 1.85
N LYS A 161 1.71 -13.00 2.05
CA LYS A 161 2.37 -14.16 1.42
C LYS A 161 2.01 -14.38 -0.05
N ASN A 162 0.75 -14.14 -0.45
CA ASN A 162 0.31 -14.39 -1.83
C ASN A 162 0.50 -13.21 -2.80
N THR A 163 1.13 -12.11 -2.36
CA THR A 163 1.50 -11.00 -3.26
C THR A 163 3.02 -10.88 -3.40
N PRO A 164 3.74 -11.96 -3.80
CA PRO A 164 5.20 -12.00 -3.71
C PRO A 164 5.88 -10.98 -4.62
N VAL A 165 5.29 -10.64 -5.76
CA VAL A 165 5.86 -9.64 -6.68
C VAL A 165 5.97 -8.27 -6.01
N LEU A 166 4.92 -7.84 -5.31
CA LEU A 166 4.91 -6.54 -4.64
C LEU A 166 5.74 -6.59 -3.35
N SER A 167 5.68 -7.70 -2.59
CA SER A 167 6.53 -7.92 -1.43
C SER A 167 8.02 -7.84 -1.78
N ASN A 168 8.44 -8.46 -2.89
CA ASN A 168 9.83 -8.42 -3.35
C ASN A 168 10.23 -7.01 -3.79
N GLN A 169 9.40 -6.30 -4.55
CA GLN A 169 9.70 -4.92 -4.94
C GLN A 169 9.86 -3.98 -3.73
N LEU A 170 8.98 -4.09 -2.73
CA LEU A 170 9.08 -3.30 -1.51
C LEU A 170 10.33 -3.70 -0.70
N LYS A 171 10.63 -4.99 -0.60
CA LYS A 171 11.85 -5.48 0.05
C LYS A 171 13.11 -4.98 -0.64
N GLU A 172 13.22 -5.08 -1.97
CA GLU A 172 14.33 -4.54 -2.76
C GLU A 172 14.54 -3.05 -2.50
N MET A 173 13.45 -2.28 -2.48
CA MET A 173 13.50 -0.82 -2.32
C MET A 173 13.93 -0.39 -0.90
N TRP A 174 13.48 -1.12 0.11
CA TRP A 174 13.65 -0.71 1.52
C TRP A 174 14.80 -1.44 2.20
N VAL A 175 15.04 -2.70 1.89
CA VAL A 175 15.97 -3.60 2.58
C VAL A 175 17.24 -3.87 1.78
N GLU A 176 17.12 -4.03 0.47
CA GLU A 176 18.16 -4.63 -0.38
C GLU A 176 18.99 -3.61 -1.18
N TYR A 177 18.76 -2.30 -1.01
CA TYR A 177 19.55 -1.23 -1.64
C TYR A 177 21.04 -1.20 -1.19
N MET A 178 21.51 -2.16 -0.40
CA MET A 178 22.88 -2.25 0.14
C MET A 178 23.82 -3.16 -0.67
N ALA A 179 23.45 -3.63 -1.86
CA ALA A 179 24.27 -4.56 -2.66
C ALA A 179 24.64 -4.07 -4.07
N ALA A 180 24.60 -2.76 -4.34
CA ALA A 180 25.08 -2.19 -5.60
C ALA A 180 25.90 -0.91 -5.38
#